data_AF-A0A7J9L7K7-F1
#
_entry.id   AF-A0A7J9L7K7-F1
#
_cell.length_a   1.000
_cell.length_b   1.000
_cell.length_c   1.000
_cell.angle_alpha   90.00
_cell.angle_beta   90.00
_cell.angle_gamma   90.00
#
_symmetry.space_group_name_H-M   'P 1'
#
loop_
_entity.id
_entity.type
_entity.pdbx_description
1 polymer ?
#
loop_
_entity_poly.entity_id
_entity_poly.type
_entity_poly.pdbx_seq_one_letter_code
_entity_poly.pdbx_strand_id
1 'polypeptide(L)'
;MWGRTGCDFDKTGNGTCQTGNCGTSVNCTSAGSLPVTIAEFTLGDNIDYYDVSLVDGFNLPIVIKPGGGKGNCSTAGCDGDLRQNCSSDLSFKKNGKVVGCRSACDVFNTDEYCCRGTYEDPVACLPTNYSKSFKLVCPAASSYAYDARVAAGFRNNTICTYHDERLVCSVTSKGFKAFSHIWRSLMVALPLASILQILF
;
A
#
# COMPACT_ATOMS: atom_id res chain seq x y z
N MET A 1 -2.37 -13.21 10.35
CA MET A 1 -3.49 -13.23 11.32
C MET A 1 -4.75 -12.69 10.64
N TRP A 2 -5.94 -13.15 11.01
CA TRP A 2 -7.22 -12.59 10.52
C TRP A 2 -8.31 -12.74 11.57
N GLY A 3 -9.42 -11.99 11.41
CA GLY A 3 -10.61 -12.12 12.24
C GLY A 3 -11.72 -12.94 11.54
N ARG A 4 -12.54 -13.63 12.33
CA ARG A 4 -13.71 -14.39 11.85
C ARG A 4 -15.01 -13.73 12.34
N THR A 5 -16.07 -13.73 11.53
CA THR A 5 -17.36 -13.11 11.90
C THR A 5 -18.52 -14.09 11.78
N GLY A 6 -19.57 -13.85 12.56
CA GLY A 6 -20.80 -14.64 12.49
C GLY A 6 -20.52 -16.11 12.80
N CYS A 7 -19.74 -16.35 13.85
CA CYS A 7 -19.34 -17.68 14.28
C CYS A 7 -20.35 -18.25 15.26
N ASP A 8 -20.62 -19.55 15.12
CA ASP A 8 -21.40 -20.33 16.06
C ASP A 8 -20.63 -21.61 16.37
N PHE A 9 -20.19 -21.74 17.63
CA PHE A 9 -19.41 -22.87 18.13
C PHE A 9 -20.11 -23.50 19.34
N ASP A 10 -20.15 -24.81 19.39
CA ASP A 10 -20.64 -25.56 20.54
C ASP A 10 -19.65 -25.57 21.71
N LYS A 11 -20.05 -26.20 22.83
CA LYS A 11 -19.22 -26.31 24.04
C LYS A 11 -17.92 -27.11 23.85
N THR A 12 -17.83 -27.88 22.77
CA THR A 12 -16.63 -28.66 22.41
C THR A 12 -15.72 -27.90 21.44
N GLY A 13 -16.10 -26.68 21.06
CA GLY A 13 -15.33 -25.84 20.14
C GLY A 13 -15.54 -26.18 18.66
N ASN A 14 -16.61 -26.91 18.33
CA ASN A 14 -16.96 -27.25 16.95
C ASN A 14 -18.06 -26.32 16.41
N GLY A 15 -17.92 -25.85 15.18
CA GLY A 15 -18.75 -24.78 14.64
C GLY A 15 -18.26 -24.23 13.32
N THR A 16 -18.88 -23.14 12.85
CA THR A 16 -18.46 -22.46 11.61
C THR A 16 -18.65 -20.96 11.72
N CYS A 17 -17.98 -20.20 10.84
CA CYS A 17 -18.10 -18.76 10.72
C CYS A 17 -18.60 -18.34 9.33
N GLN A 18 -19.29 -17.19 9.25
CA GLN A 18 -19.74 -16.62 7.98
C GLN A 18 -18.59 -16.11 7.11
N THR A 19 -17.54 -15.53 7.72
CA THR A 19 -16.33 -15.06 7.02
C THR A 19 -15.08 -15.54 7.76
N GLY A 20 -13.99 -15.78 7.03
CA GLY A 20 -12.71 -16.23 7.58
C GLY A 20 -12.73 -17.62 8.21
N ASN A 21 -13.71 -18.46 7.87
CA ASN A 21 -13.83 -19.80 8.41
C ASN A 21 -12.59 -20.65 8.06
N CYS A 22 -12.08 -21.43 9.02
CA CYS A 22 -10.80 -22.15 8.87
C CYS A 22 -10.94 -23.65 9.15
N GLY A 23 -12.15 -24.18 8.95
CA GLY A 23 -12.55 -25.54 9.30
C GLY A 23 -13.73 -25.55 10.25
N THR A 24 -13.92 -26.66 10.97
CA THR A 24 -14.99 -26.81 11.97
C THR A 24 -14.52 -26.51 13.40
N SER A 25 -13.21 -26.43 13.64
CA SER A 25 -12.67 -26.18 14.98
C SER A 25 -12.51 -24.68 15.24
N VAL A 26 -12.70 -24.28 16.49
CA VAL A 26 -12.35 -22.93 16.96
C VAL A 26 -10.85 -22.66 16.76
N ASN A 27 -10.00 -23.68 16.85
CA ASN A 27 -8.56 -23.58 16.63
C ASN A 27 -8.24 -23.82 15.15
N CYS A 28 -7.81 -22.77 14.46
CA CYS A 28 -7.49 -22.85 13.04
C CYS A 28 -6.19 -23.63 12.80
N THR A 29 -6.24 -24.59 11.88
CA THR A 29 -5.07 -25.32 11.35
C THR A 29 -4.87 -25.09 9.85
N SER A 30 -5.75 -24.28 9.23
CA SER A 30 -5.74 -23.95 7.81
C SER A 30 -6.03 -22.46 7.62
N ALA A 31 -5.81 -21.97 6.39
CA ALA A 31 -6.13 -20.60 6.02
C ALA A 31 -7.63 -20.31 6.15
N GLY A 32 -7.98 -19.05 6.42
CA GLY A 32 -9.36 -18.59 6.43
C GLY A 32 -9.98 -18.55 5.03
N SER A 33 -11.25 -18.94 4.93
CA SER A 33 -12.03 -18.81 3.69
C SER A 33 -12.22 -17.35 3.31
N LEU A 34 -11.93 -17.01 2.06
CA LEU A 34 -12.08 -15.67 1.52
C LEU A 34 -13.55 -15.19 1.54
N PRO A 35 -13.82 -13.88 1.69
CA PRO A 35 -12.83 -12.81 1.87
C PRO A 35 -12.30 -12.70 3.30
N VAL A 36 -11.02 -12.37 3.45
CA VAL A 36 -10.38 -12.09 4.76
C VAL A 36 -9.42 -10.91 4.67
N THR A 37 -9.54 -9.98 5.62
CA THR A 37 -8.49 -9.00 5.89
C THR A 37 -7.40 -9.67 6.70
N ILE A 38 -6.14 -9.58 6.25
CA ILE A 38 -5.01 -10.28 6.85
C ILE A 38 -4.04 -9.27 7.45
N ALA A 39 -3.71 -9.40 8.73
CA ALA A 39 -2.54 -8.75 9.32
C ALA A 39 -1.33 -9.67 9.18
N GLU A 40 -0.30 -9.21 8.50
CA GLU A 40 0.91 -9.95 8.17
C GLU A 40 2.08 -9.39 8.99
N PHE A 41 2.93 -10.30 9.49
CA PHE A 41 4.10 -9.95 10.28
C PHE A 41 5.26 -10.83 9.82
N THR A 42 6.37 -10.19 9.46
CA THR A 42 7.67 -10.84 9.27
C THR A 42 8.57 -10.38 10.40
N LEU A 43 8.79 -11.24 11.38
CA LEU A 43 9.63 -10.95 12.54
C LEU A 43 11.07 -11.33 12.22
N GLY A 44 11.98 -10.36 12.35
CA GLY A 44 13.40 -10.55 12.08
C GLY A 44 14.25 -10.34 13.33
N ASP A 45 15.53 -10.66 13.25
CA ASP A 45 16.44 -10.48 14.39
C ASP A 45 16.63 -9.01 14.78
N ASN A 46 16.49 -8.09 13.80
CA ASN A 46 16.73 -6.65 13.99
C ASN A 46 15.63 -5.75 13.41
N ILE A 47 14.89 -6.23 12.42
CA ILE A 47 13.87 -5.45 11.71
C ILE A 47 12.64 -6.33 11.53
N ASP A 48 11.52 -5.83 12.01
CA ASP A 48 10.20 -6.40 11.77
C ASP A 48 9.51 -5.66 10.64
N TYR A 49 8.83 -6.40 9.79
CA TYR A 49 7.92 -5.85 8.79
C TYR A 49 6.50 -6.29 9.11
N TYR A 50 5.55 -5.40 8.90
CA TYR A 50 4.14 -5.70 9.06
C TYR A 50 3.33 -4.89 8.06
N ASP A 51 2.23 -5.47 7.63
CA ASP A 51 1.23 -4.80 6.85
C ASP A 51 -0.14 -5.43 7.08
N VAL A 52 -1.17 -4.73 6.63
CA VAL A 52 -2.52 -5.29 6.53
C VAL A 52 -2.83 -5.43 5.05
N SER A 53 -3.25 -6.62 4.66
CA SER A 53 -3.49 -7.01 3.28
C SER A 53 -4.96 -7.27 3.03
N LEU A 54 -5.43 -6.73 1.92
CA LEU A 54 -6.74 -6.89 1.31
C LEU A 54 -6.66 -7.62 -0.03
N VAL A 55 -5.49 -8.21 -0.34
CA VAL A 55 -5.28 -9.06 -1.52
C VAL A 55 -6.27 -10.22 -1.53
N ASP A 56 -6.59 -10.73 -0.34
CA ASP A 56 -7.54 -11.80 -0.06
C ASP A 56 -8.94 -11.28 0.31
N GLY A 57 -9.20 -9.99 0.06
CA GLY A 57 -10.47 -9.33 0.29
C GLY A 57 -10.58 -8.66 1.67
N PHE A 58 -11.80 -8.29 2.03
CA PHE A 58 -12.13 -7.60 3.26
C PHE A 58 -13.31 -8.26 3.96
N ASN A 59 -13.20 -8.46 5.28
CA ASN A 59 -14.34 -8.84 6.12
C ASN A 59 -14.48 -7.96 7.38
N LEU A 60 -13.35 -7.50 7.92
CA LEU A 60 -13.26 -6.69 9.13
C LEU A 60 -12.18 -5.61 8.97
N PRO A 61 -12.39 -4.41 9.54
CA PRO A 61 -11.29 -3.45 9.74
C PRO A 61 -10.22 -4.06 10.64
N ILE A 62 -8.95 -3.94 10.24
CA ILE A 62 -7.79 -4.37 11.03
C ILE A 62 -6.73 -3.28 10.96
N VAL A 63 -6.20 -2.89 12.12
CA VAL A 63 -5.12 -1.92 12.24
C VAL A 63 -4.02 -2.50 13.12
N ILE A 64 -2.78 -2.36 12.66
CA ILE A 64 -1.56 -2.69 13.39
C ILE A 64 -0.96 -1.38 13.89
N LYS A 65 -0.92 -1.21 15.21
CA LYS A 65 -0.29 -0.08 15.88
C LYS A 65 0.89 -0.57 16.73
N PRO A 66 2.14 -0.32 16.31
CA PRO A 66 3.31 -0.68 17.10
C PRO A 66 3.30 0.03 18.47
N GLY A 67 3.51 -0.73 19.55
CA GLY A 67 3.57 -0.22 20.93
C GLY A 67 4.97 0.24 21.38
N GLY A 68 5.92 0.41 20.45
CA GLY A 68 7.32 0.68 20.70
C GLY A 68 8.17 0.39 19.46
N GLY A 69 9.48 0.25 19.65
CA GLY A 69 10.44 0.00 18.56
C GLY A 69 11.23 1.24 18.14
N LYS A 70 12.20 1.06 17.24
CA LYS A 70 13.02 2.12 16.66
C LYS A 70 12.85 2.09 15.14
N GLY A 71 12.90 3.25 14.50
CA GLY A 71 12.75 3.39 13.05
C GLY A 71 11.34 3.80 12.65
N ASN A 72 10.88 3.34 11.48
CA ASN A 72 9.57 3.69 10.94
C ASN A 72 8.49 2.73 11.48
N CYS A 73 7.96 3.05 12.66
CA CYS A 73 6.89 2.28 13.33
C CYS A 73 5.50 2.90 13.07
N SER A 74 5.20 3.20 11.80
CA SER A 74 3.92 3.80 11.38
C SER A 74 2.75 2.83 11.56
N THR A 75 1.55 3.37 11.78
CA THR A 75 0.34 2.52 11.78
C THR A 75 0.06 1.99 10.37
N ALA A 76 -0.21 0.69 10.25
CA ALA A 76 -0.61 0.04 9.00
C ALA A 76 -2.00 -0.57 9.18
N GLY A 77 -2.87 -0.53 8.18
CA GLY A 77 -4.23 -1.00 8.38
C GLY A 77 -5.32 -0.46 7.49
N CYS A 78 -6.51 -0.93 7.80
CA CYS A 78 -7.77 -0.34 7.39
C CYS A 78 -8.66 -0.14 8.62
N ASP A 79 -8.95 1.10 8.93
CA ASP A 79 -9.95 1.55 9.91
C ASP A 79 -11.33 1.77 9.28
N GLY A 80 -11.39 1.98 7.96
CA GLY A 80 -12.63 2.08 7.18
C GLY A 80 -13.37 0.75 6.97
N ASP A 81 -14.66 0.84 6.67
CA ASP A 81 -15.52 -0.32 6.36
C ASP A 81 -15.79 -0.44 4.85
N LEU A 82 -15.02 -1.30 4.19
CA LEU A 82 -15.16 -1.55 2.74
C LEU A 82 -16.52 -2.14 2.34
N ARG A 83 -17.29 -2.72 3.27
CA ARG A 83 -18.60 -3.32 2.94
C ARG A 83 -19.61 -2.29 2.46
N GLN A 84 -19.47 -1.03 2.87
CA GLN A 84 -20.39 0.05 2.49
C GLN A 84 -20.22 0.50 1.03
N ASN A 85 -19.02 0.35 0.48
CA ASN A 85 -18.66 0.79 -0.88
C ASN A 85 -18.21 -0.38 -1.78
N CYS A 86 -18.42 -1.61 -1.32
CA CYS A 86 -18.03 -2.80 -2.06
C CYS A 86 -18.81 -2.88 -3.39
N SER A 87 -18.10 -3.00 -4.51
CA SER A 87 -18.73 -3.23 -5.81
C SER A 87 -19.66 -4.44 -5.75
N SER A 88 -20.78 -4.39 -6.48
CA SER A 88 -21.72 -5.52 -6.57
C SER A 88 -21.02 -6.80 -7.01
N ASP A 89 -20.06 -6.69 -7.93
CA ASP A 89 -19.31 -7.83 -8.49
C ASP A 89 -18.43 -8.51 -7.44
N LEU A 90 -18.03 -7.76 -6.40
CA LEU A 90 -17.14 -8.21 -5.33
C LEU A 90 -17.89 -8.54 -4.03
N SER A 91 -19.19 -8.20 -3.97
CA SER A 91 -19.94 -8.28 -2.72
C SER A 91 -20.12 -9.74 -2.24
N PHE A 92 -19.66 -10.02 -1.03
CA PHE A 92 -19.89 -11.30 -0.37
C PHE A 92 -21.09 -11.18 0.56
N LYS A 93 -22.22 -11.81 0.18
CA LYS A 93 -23.50 -11.66 0.88
C LYS A 93 -23.90 -12.91 1.66
N LYS A 94 -24.46 -12.69 2.85
CA LYS A 94 -25.18 -13.69 3.64
C LYS A 94 -26.53 -13.10 4.06
N ASN A 95 -27.62 -13.82 3.80
CA ASN A 95 -28.99 -13.38 4.10
C ASN A 95 -29.30 -11.96 3.56
N GLY A 96 -28.87 -11.68 2.33
CA GLY A 96 -29.07 -10.38 1.68
C GLY A 96 -28.13 -9.25 2.14
N LYS A 97 -27.37 -9.43 3.23
CA LYS A 97 -26.43 -8.44 3.76
C LYS A 97 -25.02 -8.68 3.23
N VAL A 98 -24.33 -7.60 2.82
CA VAL A 98 -22.89 -7.64 2.52
C VAL A 98 -22.12 -7.85 3.82
N VAL A 99 -21.52 -9.02 3.99
CA VAL A 99 -20.73 -9.39 5.18
C VAL A 99 -19.22 -9.35 4.92
N GLY A 100 -18.82 -9.23 3.65
CA GLY A 100 -17.44 -9.00 3.23
C GLY A 100 -17.37 -8.51 1.77
N CYS A 101 -16.17 -8.17 1.33
CA CYS A 101 -15.86 -7.75 -0.03
C CYS A 101 -14.72 -8.62 -0.57
N ARG A 102 -14.97 -9.42 -1.60
CA ARG A 102 -13.95 -10.25 -2.26
C ARG A 102 -12.96 -9.39 -3.01
N SER A 103 -11.74 -9.87 -3.19
CA SER A 103 -10.81 -9.20 -4.10
C SER A 103 -11.14 -9.54 -5.55
N ALA A 104 -10.61 -8.74 -6.49
CA ALA A 104 -10.76 -9.03 -7.91
C ALA A 104 -10.10 -10.37 -8.31
N CYS A 105 -8.97 -10.73 -7.69
CA CYS A 105 -8.34 -12.02 -7.93
C CYS A 105 -9.27 -13.18 -7.52
N ASP A 106 -9.88 -13.08 -6.34
CA ASP A 106 -10.80 -14.09 -5.82
C ASP A 106 -12.06 -14.26 -6.71
N VAL A 107 -12.58 -13.17 -7.27
CA VAL A 107 -13.78 -13.22 -8.14
C VAL A 107 -13.46 -13.65 -9.56
N PHE A 108 -12.47 -13.03 -10.19
CA PHE A 108 -12.23 -13.17 -11.63
C PHE A 108 -11.14 -14.19 -11.97
N ASN A 109 -10.24 -14.48 -11.04
CA ASN A 109 -9.16 -15.46 -11.18
C ASN A 109 -8.31 -15.30 -12.46
N THR A 110 -8.16 -14.06 -12.94
CA THR A 110 -7.30 -13.76 -14.09
C THR A 110 -5.87 -13.46 -13.63
N ASP A 111 -4.91 -13.70 -14.52
CA ASP A 111 -3.50 -13.46 -14.22
C ASP A 111 -3.20 -11.98 -13.93
N GLU A 112 -3.95 -11.05 -14.54
CA GLU A 112 -3.85 -9.62 -14.27
C GLU A 112 -4.27 -9.28 -12.83
N TYR A 113 -5.41 -9.79 -12.36
CA TYR A 113 -5.88 -9.48 -11.00
C TYR A 113 -5.10 -10.23 -9.92
N CYS A 114 -4.59 -11.42 -10.25
CA CYS A 114 -3.84 -12.26 -9.33
C CYS A 114 -2.32 -12.08 -9.41
N CYS A 115 -1.83 -11.21 -10.31
CA CYS A 115 -0.42 -11.00 -10.58
C CYS A 115 0.36 -12.30 -10.87
N ARG A 116 -0.12 -13.11 -11.82
CA ARG A 116 0.50 -14.40 -12.22
C ARG A 116 1.05 -14.34 -13.65
N GLY A 117 1.90 -15.30 -14.01
CA GLY A 117 2.43 -15.42 -15.37
C GLY A 117 3.14 -14.14 -15.83
N THR A 118 2.65 -13.50 -16.90
CA THR A 118 3.24 -12.25 -17.41
C THR A 118 3.09 -11.07 -16.45
N TYR A 119 2.29 -11.21 -15.39
CA TYR A 119 2.08 -10.21 -14.34
C TYR A 119 2.84 -10.53 -13.04
N GLU A 120 3.77 -11.49 -13.03
CA GLU A 120 4.62 -11.81 -11.84
C GLU A 120 5.71 -10.77 -11.54
N ASP A 121 5.62 -9.59 -12.15
CA ASP A 121 6.52 -8.47 -11.91
C ASP A 121 5.72 -7.19 -11.58
N PRO A 122 6.20 -6.35 -10.63
CA PRO A 122 5.52 -5.11 -10.24
C PRO A 122 5.31 -4.08 -11.36
N VAL A 123 6.12 -4.12 -12.42
CA VAL A 123 5.96 -3.25 -13.60
C VAL A 123 4.80 -3.71 -14.46
N ALA A 124 4.56 -5.01 -14.53
CA ALA A 124 3.48 -5.60 -15.31
C ALA A 124 2.15 -5.64 -14.55
N CYS A 125 2.13 -6.01 -13.27
CA CYS A 125 0.90 -6.04 -12.47
C CYS A 125 0.58 -4.67 -11.88
N LEU A 126 -0.26 -3.92 -12.60
CA LEU A 126 -0.61 -2.55 -12.26
C LEU A 126 -1.90 -2.48 -11.41
N PRO A 127 -2.10 -1.41 -10.62
CA PRO A 127 -3.35 -1.22 -9.88
C PRO A 127 -4.58 -1.09 -10.80
N THR A 128 -5.61 -1.86 -10.52
CA THR A 128 -6.87 -1.90 -11.26
C THR A 128 -7.92 -0.97 -10.64
N ASN A 129 -9.10 -0.83 -11.27
CA ASN A 129 -10.21 -0.09 -10.67
C ASN A 129 -10.64 -0.68 -9.32
N TYR A 130 -10.56 -2.00 -9.16
CA TYR A 130 -10.92 -2.68 -7.92
C TYR A 130 -9.89 -2.48 -6.80
N SER A 131 -8.59 -2.60 -7.07
CA SER A 131 -7.58 -2.34 -6.03
C SER A 131 -7.52 -0.86 -5.64
N LYS A 132 -7.71 0.05 -6.61
CA LYS A 132 -7.85 1.49 -6.34
C LYS A 132 -9.06 1.80 -5.46
N SER A 133 -10.21 1.16 -5.67
CA SER A 133 -11.39 1.41 -4.82
C SER A 133 -11.16 0.93 -3.38
N PHE A 134 -10.41 -0.16 -3.19
CA PHE A 134 -10.00 -0.61 -1.87
C PHE A 134 -9.10 0.43 -1.19
N LYS A 135 -8.16 1.02 -1.93
CA LYS A 135 -7.28 2.09 -1.43
C LYS A 135 -7.98 3.40 -1.09
N LEU A 136 -9.12 3.71 -1.68
CA LEU A 136 -9.89 4.89 -1.31
C LEU A 136 -10.41 4.81 0.13
N VAL A 137 -10.72 3.60 0.61
CA VAL A 137 -11.21 3.35 1.97
C VAL A 137 -10.07 2.99 2.91
N CYS A 138 -9.08 2.23 2.43
CA CYS A 138 -8.00 1.67 3.23
C CYS A 138 -6.62 2.08 2.69
N PRO A 139 -6.24 3.37 2.71
CA PRO A 139 -4.99 3.86 2.12
C PRO A 139 -3.74 3.22 2.70
N ALA A 140 -3.77 2.77 3.96
CA ALA A 140 -2.65 2.15 4.67
C ALA A 140 -2.63 0.61 4.64
N ALA A 141 -3.51 -0.06 3.87
CA ALA A 141 -3.55 -1.51 3.71
C ALA A 141 -3.26 -1.94 2.27
N SER A 142 -2.42 -2.95 2.04
CA SER A 142 -2.12 -3.50 0.72
C SER A 142 -3.42 -3.93 0.01
N SER A 143 -3.68 -3.46 -1.21
CA SER A 143 -4.93 -3.71 -1.96
C SER A 143 -4.78 -4.72 -3.10
N TYR A 144 -3.53 -5.03 -3.49
CA TYR A 144 -3.17 -6.04 -4.48
C TYR A 144 -1.70 -6.49 -4.24
N ALA A 145 -1.26 -7.55 -4.91
CA ALA A 145 -0.02 -8.27 -4.54
C ALA A 145 1.25 -7.41 -4.49
N TYR A 146 1.37 -6.37 -5.32
CA TYR A 146 2.57 -5.50 -5.35
C TYR A 146 2.37 -4.12 -4.74
N ASP A 147 1.27 -3.91 -4.01
CA ASP A 147 0.98 -2.63 -3.33
C ASP A 147 1.92 -2.33 -2.16
N ALA A 148 2.38 -3.37 -1.46
CA ALA A 148 3.25 -3.24 -0.28
C ALA A 148 4.58 -2.53 -0.58
N ARG A 149 5.03 -2.51 -1.84
CA ARG A 149 6.22 -1.75 -2.26
C ARG A 149 6.01 -0.23 -2.20
N VAL A 150 4.77 0.25 -2.12
CA VAL A 150 4.43 1.68 -2.06
C VAL A 150 4.20 2.16 -0.62
N ALA A 151 3.79 1.28 0.31
CA ALA A 151 3.65 1.61 1.73
C ALA A 151 5.01 1.79 2.44
N ALA A 152 6.08 1.21 1.89
CA ALA A 152 7.46 1.39 2.36
C ALA A 152 8.42 1.98 1.29
N GLY A 153 7.92 2.49 0.16
CA GLY A 153 8.81 2.86 -0.96
C GLY A 153 8.23 3.85 -1.98
N PHE A 154 8.79 5.07 -1.94
CA PHE A 154 8.92 6.04 -3.03
C PHE A 154 7.98 5.91 -4.24
N ARG A 155 6.92 6.73 -4.27
CA ARG A 155 6.42 7.24 -5.57
C ARG A 155 7.05 8.58 -5.83
N ASN A 156 7.87 8.67 -6.89
CA ASN A 156 8.28 9.95 -7.47
C ASN A 156 8.92 10.92 -6.44
N ASN A 157 9.99 10.47 -5.76
CA ASN A 157 10.63 11.20 -4.66
C ASN A 157 9.71 11.52 -3.46
N THR A 158 8.55 10.87 -3.31
CA THR A 158 7.61 11.14 -2.22
C THR A 158 7.51 9.94 -1.27
N ILE A 159 7.81 10.16 0.00
CA ILE A 159 7.64 9.21 1.11
C ILE A 159 6.26 9.45 1.70
N CYS A 160 5.38 8.45 1.69
CA CYS A 160 4.07 8.55 2.32
C CYS A 160 4.05 7.71 3.60
N THR A 161 3.72 8.35 4.71
CA THR A 161 3.51 7.72 6.01
C THR A 161 2.09 8.00 6.48
N TYR A 162 1.47 7.02 7.13
CA TYR A 162 0.13 7.16 7.68
C TYR A 162 0.24 7.65 9.13
N HIS A 163 -0.24 8.87 9.38
CA HIS A 163 -0.26 9.49 10.70
C HIS A 163 -1.65 10.08 10.96
N ASP A 164 -2.20 9.85 12.16
CA ASP A 164 -3.48 10.42 12.62
C ASP A 164 -4.64 10.25 11.61
N GLU A 165 -4.88 9.01 11.17
CA GLU A 165 -5.94 8.64 10.21
C GLU A 165 -5.82 9.34 8.85
N ARG A 166 -4.63 9.88 8.52
CA ARG A 166 -4.37 10.57 7.27
C ARG A 166 -3.11 10.04 6.61
N LEU A 167 -3.19 9.86 5.29
CA LEU A 167 -2.02 9.63 4.46
C LEU A 167 -1.26 10.95 4.31
N VAL A 168 -0.08 11.04 4.92
CA VAL A 168 0.82 12.19 4.84
C VAL A 168 1.98 11.85 3.92
N CYS A 169 2.08 12.57 2.80
CA CYS A 169 3.11 12.36 1.80
C CYS A 169 4.11 13.52 1.82
N SER A 170 5.39 13.23 2.07
CA SER A 170 6.50 14.19 2.07
C SER A 170 7.36 14.00 0.82
N VAL A 171 7.58 15.07 0.06
CA VAL A 171 8.45 15.05 -1.13
C VAL A 171 9.90 15.26 -0.70
N THR A 172 10.75 14.25 -0.90
CA THR A 172 12.20 14.38 -0.81
C THR A 172 12.72 15.12 -2.05
N SER A 173 12.75 16.45 -2.02
CA SER A 173 13.50 17.18 -3.05
C SER A 173 14.98 16.79 -2.91
N LYS A 174 15.52 16.00 -3.85
CA LYS A 174 16.98 16.04 -4.06
C LYS A 174 17.26 17.46 -4.52
N GLY A 175 17.79 18.28 -3.62
CA GLY A 175 18.26 19.60 -3.95
C GLY A 175 19.32 19.48 -5.02
N PHE A 176 18.96 19.71 -6.28
CA PHE A 176 19.91 20.26 -7.22
C PHE A 176 20.33 21.60 -6.62
N LYS A 177 21.55 21.67 -6.10
CA LYS A 177 22.21 22.96 -5.93
C LYS A 177 22.24 23.57 -7.32
N ALA A 178 21.32 24.49 -7.60
CA ALA A 178 21.45 25.40 -8.72
C ALA A 178 22.80 26.10 -8.53
N PHE A 179 23.78 25.76 -9.36
CA PHE A 179 24.98 26.55 -9.49
C PHE A 179 24.51 27.93 -9.92
N SER A 180 24.59 28.88 -8.99
CA SER A 180 24.40 30.30 -9.26
C SER A 180 25.34 30.69 -10.40
N HIS A 181 24.79 30.93 -11.58
CA HIS A 181 25.48 31.58 -12.69
C HIS A 181 25.70 33.07 -12.35
N ILE A 182 26.59 33.32 -11.39
CA ILE A 182 27.28 34.61 -11.24
C ILE A 182 28.69 34.31 -11.71
N TRP A 183 28.93 34.47 -13.01
CA TRP A 183 30.19 34.76 -13.69
C TRP A 183 29.97 34.65 -15.21
N ARG A 184 29.20 35.60 -15.74
CA ARG A 184 29.18 35.92 -17.18
C ARG A 184 29.24 37.43 -17.32
N SER A 185 30.43 37.98 -17.10
CA SER A 185 30.79 39.35 -17.49
C SER A 185 32.31 39.51 -17.43
N LEU A 186 33.02 38.97 -18.42
CA LEU A 186 34.31 39.52 -18.82
C LEU A 186 34.07 40.17 -20.18
N MET A 187 33.63 41.43 -20.13
CA MET A 187 33.66 42.34 -21.28
C MET A 187 35.12 42.66 -21.56
N VAL A 188 35.59 42.25 -22.73
CA VAL A 188 36.88 42.66 -23.30
C VAL A 188 36.80 44.16 -23.57
N ALA A 189 37.48 44.96 -22.76
CA ALA A 189 37.71 46.38 -23.02
C ALA A 189 39.09 46.54 -23.66
N LEU A 190 39.12 46.85 -24.96
CA LEU A 190 40.33 47.34 -25.65
C LEU A 190 40.56 48.80 -25.25
N PRO A 191 41.79 49.22 -24.87
CA PRO A 191 42.13 50.62 -24.83
C PRO A 191 42.64 51.06 -26.22
N LEU A 192 41.99 52.11 -26.73
CA LEU A 192 42.50 52.97 -27.79
C LEU A 192 43.79 53.64 -27.31
N ALA A 193 44.90 53.41 -28.02
CA ALA A 193 46.08 54.26 -27.94
C ALA A 193 46.31 54.93 -29.30
N SER A 194 46.28 56.26 -29.26
CA SER A 194 46.25 57.19 -30.37
C SER A 194 47.64 57.42 -30.98
N ILE A 195 47.68 57.44 -32.32
CA ILE A 195 48.22 58.53 -33.17
C ILE A 195 49.73 58.89 -33.05
N LEU A 196 50.48 58.45 -34.08
CA LEU A 196 51.31 59.24 -35.02
C LEU A 196 52.63 59.91 -34.55
N GLN A 197 53.76 59.46 -35.12
CA GLN A 197 54.82 60.28 -35.77
C GLN A 197 55.88 59.35 -36.41
N ILE A 198 55.96 59.25 -37.75
CA ILE A 198 56.80 59.99 -38.72
C ILE A 198 58.25 59.43 -38.86
N LEU A 199 58.51 58.89 -40.06
CA LEU A 199 59.74 58.90 -40.89
C LEU A 199 61.12 59.01 -40.20
N PHE A 200 61.89 57.92 -40.17
CA PHE A 200 62.97 57.55 -41.09
C PHE A 200 63.57 56.21 -40.66
#